data_AF-A0A967TVX2-F1
#
_entry.id   AF-A0A967TVX2-F1
#
_cell.length_a   1.000
_cell.length_b   1.000
_cell.length_c   1.000
_cell.angle_alpha   90.00
_cell.angle_beta   90.00
_cell.angle_gamma   90.00
#
_symmetry.space_group_name_H-M   'P 1'
#
loop_
_entity.id
_entity.type
_entity.pdbx_description
1 polymer ?
#
loop_
_entity_poly.entity_id
_entity_poly.type
_entity_poly.pdbx_seq_one_letter_code
_entity_poly.pdbx_strand_id
1 'polypeptide(L)'
;MENNQNEIISAKATETAAKLLETVRCLITEIHPGQKESLKPDLDSSLDRDLGLDSLAQVELLVRIEKSFNISLSEQILVTVDTVRDLLR
;
A
#
# COMPACT_ATOMS: atom_id res chain seq x y z
N MET A 1 -25.13 -24.43 -9.83
CA MET A 1 -24.70 -23.97 -8.49
C MET A 1 -23.32 -23.36 -8.69
N GLU A 2 -23.23 -22.08 -9.03
CA GLU A 2 -21.98 -21.50 -9.59
C GLU A 2 -21.61 -20.14 -8.96
N ASN A 3 -22.07 -19.88 -7.72
CA ASN A 3 -21.99 -18.53 -7.13
C ASN A 3 -20.90 -18.33 -6.08
N ASN A 4 -20.07 -19.33 -5.77
CA ASN A 4 -19.06 -19.21 -4.71
C ASN A 4 -17.73 -18.57 -5.13
N GLN A 5 -17.42 -18.46 -6.43
CA GLN A 5 -16.13 -17.90 -6.87
C GLN A 5 -16.06 -16.37 -6.79
N ASN A 6 -17.18 -15.66 -6.94
CA ASN A 6 -17.18 -14.19 -6.91
C ASN A 6 -16.98 -13.61 -5.50
N GLU A 7 -17.51 -14.27 -4.46
CA GLU A 7 -17.31 -13.83 -3.07
C GLU A 7 -15.86 -14.03 -2.61
N ILE A 8 -15.21 -15.11 -3.04
CA ILE A 8 -13.82 -15.43 -2.67
C ILE A 8 -12.83 -14.43 -3.29
N ILE A 9 -13.07 -13.97 -4.52
CA ILE A 9 -12.20 -12.98 -5.19
C ILE A 9 -12.30 -11.61 -4.49
N SER A 10 -13.50 -11.17 -4.15
CA SER A 10 -13.71 -9.88 -3.45
C SER A 10 -13.13 -9.88 -2.04
N ALA A 11 -13.24 -11.00 -1.32
CA ALA A 11 -12.65 -11.14 0.02
C ALA A 11 -11.11 -11.03 -0.05
N LYS A 12 -10.49 -11.74 -0.99
CA LYS A 12 -9.03 -11.75 -1.16
C LYS A 12 -8.47 -10.37 -1.56
N ALA A 13 -9.18 -9.64 -2.43
CA ALA A 13 -8.81 -8.27 -2.78
C ALA A 13 -8.88 -7.32 -1.58
N THR A 14 -9.90 -7.48 -0.74
CA THR A 14 -10.07 -6.69 0.49
C THR A 14 -8.96 -7.00 1.51
N GLU A 15 -8.60 -8.28 1.67
CA GLU A 15 -7.47 -8.69 2.52
C GLU A 15 -6.13 -8.15 2.02
N THR A 16 -5.92 -8.15 0.70
CA THR A 16 -4.72 -7.59 0.08
C THR A 16 -4.61 -6.09 0.35
N ALA A 17 -5.71 -5.34 0.14
CA ALA A 17 -5.77 -3.92 0.43
C ALA A 17 -5.54 -3.61 1.93
N ALA A 18 -6.16 -4.37 2.83
CA ALA A 18 -5.99 -4.19 4.27
C ALA A 18 -4.53 -4.42 4.70
N LYS A 19 -3.88 -5.46 4.17
CA LYS A 19 -2.48 -5.76 4.45
C LYS A 19 -1.54 -4.69 3.87
N LEU A 20 -1.84 -4.19 2.67
CA LEU A 20 -1.08 -3.10 2.06
C LEU A 20 -1.16 -1.82 2.91
N LEU A 21 -2.38 -1.43 3.30
CA LEU A 21 -2.60 -0.27 4.17
C LEU A 21 -1.87 -0.42 5.51
N GLU A 22 -1.80 -1.63 6.06
CA GLU A 22 -1.00 -1.89 7.26
C GLU A 22 0.50 -1.71 7.02
N THR A 23 1.05 -2.20 5.89
CA THR A 23 2.46 -1.98 5.54
C THR A 23 2.78 -0.48 5.41
N VAL A 24 1.90 0.27 4.73
CA VAL A 24 2.02 1.74 4.58
C VAL A 24 1.96 2.41 5.96
N ARG A 25 0.98 2.03 6.79
CA ARG A 25 0.80 2.55 8.16
C ARG A 25 2.05 2.33 9.02
N CYS A 26 2.66 1.15 8.96
CA CYS A 26 3.89 0.87 9.69
C CYS A 26 5.01 1.83 9.27
N LEU A 27 5.24 1.98 7.96
CA LEU A 27 6.29 2.85 7.44
C LEU A 27 6.08 4.32 7.82
N ILE A 28 4.87 4.87 7.63
CA ILE A 28 4.60 6.28 8.00
C ILE A 28 4.78 6.51 9.51
N THR A 29 4.49 5.52 10.36
CA THR A 29 4.68 5.65 11.81
C THR A 29 6.15 5.59 12.22
N GLU A 30 6.99 4.91 11.45
CA GLU A 30 8.44 4.90 11.65
C GLU A 30 9.06 6.23 11.23
N ILE A 31 8.59 6.82 10.13
CA ILE A 31 9.11 8.10 9.62
C ILE A 31 8.55 9.29 10.42
N HIS A 32 7.26 9.27 10.79
CA HIS A 32 6.56 10.36 11.49
C HIS A 32 5.96 9.87 12.83
N PRO A 33 6.80 9.59 13.85
CA PRO A 33 6.32 9.05 15.13
C PRO A 33 5.33 9.98 15.88
N GLY A 34 5.36 11.29 15.62
CA GLY A 34 4.46 12.28 16.21
C GLY A 34 3.09 12.44 15.52
N GLN A 35 2.90 11.86 14.33
CA GLN A 35 1.69 12.07 13.50
C GLN A 35 0.79 10.83 13.43
N LYS A 36 1.07 9.81 14.26
CA LYS A 36 0.43 8.48 14.21
C LYS A 36 -1.10 8.48 14.29
N GLU A 37 -1.70 9.43 15.02
CA GLU A 37 -3.16 9.54 15.13
C GLU A 37 -3.79 10.39 14.01
N SER A 38 -3.00 11.28 13.40
CA SER A 38 -3.47 12.18 12.34
C SER A 38 -3.36 11.57 10.95
N LEU A 39 -2.36 10.74 10.71
CA LEU A 39 -2.13 10.08 9.42
C LEU A 39 -2.87 8.75 9.39
N LYS A 40 -4.04 8.74 8.74
CA LYS A 40 -4.79 7.52 8.42
C LYS A 40 -4.64 7.25 6.93
N PRO A 41 -3.76 6.32 6.52
CA PRO A 41 -3.61 5.99 5.11
C PRO A 41 -4.90 5.36 4.60
N ASP A 42 -5.35 5.83 3.46
CA ASP A 42 -6.42 5.25 2.66
C ASP A 42 -5.86 4.82 1.29
N LEU A 43 -6.61 4.01 0.53
CA LEU A 43 -6.22 3.62 -0.82
C LEU A 43 -6.10 4.84 -1.73
N ASP A 44 -6.94 5.85 -1.53
CA ASP A 44 -6.94 7.06 -2.35
C ASP A 44 -5.98 8.15 -1.83
N SER A 45 -5.20 7.88 -0.77
CA SER A 45 -4.18 8.81 -0.27
C SER A 45 -2.96 8.86 -1.19
N SER A 46 -2.49 10.07 -1.52
CA SER A 46 -1.25 10.27 -2.27
C SER A 46 -0.03 9.98 -1.37
N LEU A 47 0.91 9.19 -1.90
CA LEU A 47 2.12 8.77 -1.16
C LEU A 47 2.95 9.99 -0.71
N ASP A 48 3.16 10.96 -1.59
CA ASP A 48 3.93 12.17 -1.27
C ASP A 48 3.09 13.20 -0.50
N ARG A 49 1.96 13.64 -1.05
CA ARG A 49 1.22 14.79 -0.53
C ARG A 49 0.47 14.52 0.78
N ASP A 50 -0.19 13.37 0.88
CA ASP A 50 -0.99 13.03 2.07
C ASP A 50 -0.15 12.29 3.11
N LEU A 51 0.73 11.39 2.67
CA LEU A 51 1.49 10.51 3.56
C LEU A 51 2.93 10.98 3.81
N GLY A 52 3.43 11.97 3.08
CA GLY A 52 4.77 12.52 3.26
C GLY A 52 5.89 11.57 2.83
N LEU A 53 5.60 10.57 2.00
CA LEU A 53 6.59 9.60 1.51
C LEU A 53 7.37 10.19 0.33
N ASP A 54 8.58 10.64 0.62
CA ASP A 54 9.55 11.05 -0.39
C ASP A 54 10.02 9.85 -1.26
N SER A 55 10.80 10.12 -2.31
CA SER A 55 11.25 9.09 -3.24
C SER A 55 12.01 7.93 -2.58
N LEU A 56 12.77 8.17 -1.51
CA LEU A 56 13.47 7.09 -0.79
C LEU A 56 12.49 6.26 0.02
N ALA A 57 11.54 6.91 0.70
CA ALA A 57 10.48 6.23 1.44
C ALA A 57 9.57 5.39 0.50
N GLN A 58 9.32 5.86 -0.72
CA GLN A 58 8.58 5.10 -1.73
C GLN A 58 9.35 3.85 -2.18
N VAL A 59 10.67 3.95 -2.40
CA VAL A 59 11.51 2.77 -2.73
C VAL A 59 11.50 1.75 -1.59
N GLU A 60 11.67 2.20 -0.34
CA GLU A 60 11.60 1.32 0.83
C GLU A 60 10.22 0.66 0.97
N LEU A 61 9.13 1.42 0.73
CA LEU A 61 7.78 0.89 0.74
C LEU A 61 7.62 -0.26 -0.26
N LEU A 62 8.11 -0.11 -1.49
CA LEU A 62 8.05 -1.17 -2.50
C LEU A 62 8.81 -2.41 -2.05
N VAL A 63 10.06 -2.27 -1.58
CA VAL A 63 10.86 -3.39 -1.07
C VAL A 63 10.14 -4.12 0.07
N ARG A 64 9.45 -3.37 0.94
CA ARG A 64 8.69 -3.94 2.05
C ARG A 64 7.44 -4.66 1.59
N ILE A 65 6.76 -4.16 0.56
CA ILE A 65 5.62 -4.83 -0.08
C ILE A 65 6.08 -6.11 -0.75
N GLU A 66 7.14 -6.08 -1.56
CA GLU A 66 7.73 -7.26 -2.19
C GLU A 66 8.01 -8.38 -1.18
N LYS A 67 8.62 -8.03 -0.03
CA LYS A 67 8.87 -8.97 1.07
C LYS A 67 7.59 -9.44 1.76
N SER A 68 6.64 -8.55 2.02
CA SER A 68 5.41 -8.85 2.77
C SER A 68 4.43 -9.72 1.98
N PHE A 69 4.41 -9.56 0.66
CA PHE A 69 3.54 -10.29 -0.26
C PHE A 69 4.27 -11.40 -1.01
N ASN A 70 5.61 -11.50 -0.88
CA ASN A 70 6.46 -12.44 -1.60
C ASN A 70 6.26 -12.34 -3.12
N ILE A 71 6.28 -11.11 -3.62
CA ILE A 71 6.12 -10.73 -5.03
C ILE A 71 7.30 -9.87 -5.48
N SER A 72 7.42 -9.64 -6.79
CA SER A 72 8.31 -8.64 -7.35
C SER A 72 7.50 -7.55 -8.03
N LEU A 73 7.78 -6.30 -7.68
CA LEU A 73 7.15 -5.12 -8.25
C LEU A 73 8.02 -4.58 -9.39
N SER A 74 7.39 -4.14 -10.47
CA SER A 74 8.13 -3.56 -11.59
C SER A 74 8.65 -2.17 -11.24
N GLU A 75 9.86 -1.83 -11.69
CA GLU A 75 10.44 -0.48 -11.51
C GLU A 75 9.55 0.63 -12.09
N GLN A 76 8.70 0.29 -13.07
CA GLN A 76 7.70 1.20 -13.65
C GLN A 76 6.68 1.71 -12.62
N ILE A 77 6.44 0.97 -11.53
CA ILE A 77 5.57 1.41 -10.44
C ILE A 77 6.12 2.68 -9.82
N LEU A 78 7.44 2.81 -9.60
CA LEU A 78 8.04 4.04 -9.04
C LEU A 78 7.76 5.29 -9.88
N VAL A 79 7.56 5.12 -11.19
CA VAL A 79 7.32 6.23 -12.13
C VAL A 79 5.84 6.60 -12.19
N THR A 80 4.95 5.66 -11.88
CA THR A 80 3.51 5.79 -12.09
C THR A 80 2.69 5.84 -10.81
N VAL A 81 3.30 5.49 -9.67
CA VAL A 81 2.63 5.47 -8.37
C VAL A 81 2.42 6.89 -7.84
N ASP A 82 1.16 7.28 -7.67
CA ASP A 82 0.79 8.50 -6.94
C ASP A 82 0.08 8.14 -5.63
N THR A 83 -0.81 7.15 -5.68
CA THR A 83 -1.66 6.74 -4.54
C THR A 83 -1.34 5.34 -4.04
N VAL A 84 -1.78 5.00 -2.82
CA VAL A 84 -1.69 3.63 -2.30
C VAL A 84 -2.43 2.63 -3.21
N ARG A 85 -3.54 3.04 -3.83
CA ARG A 85 -4.32 2.23 -4.78
C ARG A 85 -3.52 1.83 -6.02
N ASP A 86 -2.59 2.68 -6.49
CA ASP A 86 -1.76 2.37 -7.65
C ASP A 86 -0.83 1.17 -7.40
N LEU A 87 -0.50 0.88 -6.12
CA LEU A 87 0.30 -0.30 -5.73
C LEU A 87 -0.46 -1.63 -5.86
N LEU A 88 -1.78 -1.59 -6.10
CA LEU A 88 -2.62 -2.79 -6.30
C LEU A 88 -2.80 -3.16 -7.78
N ARG A 89 -2.19 -2.42 -8.71
CA ARG A 89 -2.34 -2.61 -10.16
C ARG A 89 -1.37 -3.62 -10.75
#